data_AF-A0A1M5U6M6-F1
#
_entry.id   AF-A0A1M5U6M6-F1
#
_cell.length_a   1.000
_cell.length_b   1.000
_cell.length_c   1.000
_cell.angle_alpha   90.00
_cell.angle_beta   90.00
_cell.angle_gamma   90.00
#
_symmetry.space_group_name_H-M   'P 1'
#
loop_
_entity.id
_entity.type
_entity.pdbx_description
1 polymer ?
#
loop_
_entity_poly.entity_id
_entity_poly.type
_entity_poly.pdbx_seq_one_letter_code
_entity_poly.pdbx_strand_id
1 'polypeptide(L)'
;MICIGYKKNAHVYYDIQKECINIVKRRKRYQINGNVEDYELIQKIIELAFDGIFIDELIKNIPNKREDILKFVKMLLKLDILYIVSNRQYRFDRDFQQYVIKNFKNHYEILDYLEQKTFIFINAPASVIDFFTDRKIKVVNIDGKDIIENNLIDGILIYFGIDENLIEKFLKRFDEIILVNEVNYQYLLLYLTGFNKSIINTFKKFEMNNVKDYGMSSKILPINILLHYIENKFDFNKVNTRLIYGDGAINTFNIDDLARTYSTEYYERTFMDKLTNLEIIQNFEIIQKEIPHIITNINNYNKFRIHSPITSYLIEFSSVDGKIEYISFHEKYEMAAINAITNGLSKFLNTIEKRNGYKWVCKTSKDEYLLFGLISMLPSTDEVYKIETSERVNLVIDYIKEVIGIDVEVLGQNIFQYEVVKIMICDKNSGYVIFESDRTVDQEETILEGLYHIIGNYQNGIKKHEDKRCVLDNLNTIKIKNVNKKTLKENIQNFLNERQILIKEEIWCYQNIFEKAQLYIGCFSRLGDSNEKTIKN
;
A
#
# COMPACT_ATOMS: atom_id res chain seq x y z
N MET A 1 -0.30 46.60 -15.13
CA MET A 1 0.82 45.76 -15.63
C MET A 1 0.66 44.38 -15.04
N ILE A 2 0.85 43.31 -15.82
CA ILE A 2 0.72 41.93 -15.34
C ILE A 2 2.09 41.49 -14.80
N CYS A 3 2.13 41.15 -13.51
CA CYS A 3 3.28 40.50 -12.88
C CYS A 3 3.04 38.99 -12.83
N ILE A 4 4.05 38.20 -13.18
CA ILE A 4 4.00 36.74 -13.15
C ILE A 4 5.09 36.18 -12.25
N GLY A 5 4.77 35.12 -11.51
CA GLY A 5 5.69 34.42 -10.62
C GLY A 5 5.77 32.93 -10.94
N TYR A 6 6.87 32.30 -10.56
CA TYR A 6 7.06 30.85 -10.70
C TYR A 6 6.58 30.09 -9.46
N LYS A 7 5.80 29.02 -9.65
CA LYS A 7 5.28 28.17 -8.56
C LYS A 7 6.32 27.22 -7.95
N LYS A 8 7.59 27.20 -8.40
CA LYS A 8 8.67 26.40 -7.77
C LYS A 8 8.27 24.93 -7.51
N ASN A 9 7.57 24.30 -8.46
CA ASN A 9 6.94 22.99 -8.28
C ASN A 9 7.02 22.07 -9.52
N ALA A 10 7.88 22.39 -10.48
CA ALA A 10 8.01 21.64 -11.73
C ALA A 10 9.48 21.52 -12.16
N HIS A 11 9.87 20.35 -12.67
CA HIS A 11 11.15 20.13 -13.32
C HIS A 11 10.99 20.22 -14.83
N VAL A 12 11.92 20.91 -15.49
CA VAL A 12 11.95 21.08 -16.95
C VAL A 12 13.26 20.53 -17.48
N TYR A 13 13.21 19.65 -18.47
CA TYR A 13 14.39 19.10 -19.14
C TYR A 13 14.13 18.84 -20.63
N TYR A 14 15.18 18.77 -21.43
CA TYR A 14 15.12 18.44 -22.85
C TYR A 14 15.52 16.98 -23.09
N ASP A 15 14.72 16.25 -23.86
CA ASP A 15 15.03 14.88 -24.31
C ASP A 15 15.61 14.94 -25.72
N ILE A 16 16.94 14.78 -25.82
CA ILE A 16 17.68 14.88 -27.08
C ILE A 16 17.26 13.78 -28.07
N GLN A 17 16.94 12.58 -27.58
CA GLN A 17 16.59 11.45 -28.46
C GLN A 17 15.21 11.62 -29.10
N LYS A 18 14.31 12.32 -28.41
CA LYS A 18 12.92 12.51 -28.82
C LYS A 18 12.63 13.93 -29.32
N GLU A 19 13.64 14.79 -29.35
CA GLU A 19 13.54 16.21 -29.72
C GLU A 19 12.32 16.89 -29.08
N CYS A 20 12.19 16.75 -27.75
CA CYS A 20 11.05 17.30 -27.04
C CYS A 20 11.41 17.81 -25.63
N ILE A 21 10.63 18.80 -25.20
CA ILE A 21 10.73 19.42 -23.88
C ILE A 21 9.77 18.71 -22.95
N ASN A 22 10.29 18.23 -21.82
CA ASN A 22 9.51 17.56 -20.80
C ASN A 22 9.37 18.47 -19.58
N ILE A 23 8.12 18.70 -19.18
CA ILE A 23 7.80 19.37 -17.92
C ILE A 23 7.12 18.37 -16.99
N VAL A 24 7.79 18.06 -15.89
CA VAL A 24 7.31 17.12 -14.87
C VAL A 24 6.83 17.91 -13.66
N LYS A 25 5.55 17.79 -13.34
CA LYS A 25 4.90 18.45 -12.21
C LYS A 25 4.09 17.42 -11.43
N ARG A 26 4.59 17.03 -10.24
CA ARG A 26 3.99 16.00 -9.39
C ARG A 26 3.65 14.72 -10.18
N ARG A 27 2.37 14.38 -10.34
CA ARG A 27 1.84 13.20 -11.04
C ARG A 27 1.56 13.42 -12.53
N LYS A 28 1.97 14.56 -13.11
CA LYS A 28 1.73 14.89 -14.53
C LYS A 28 3.03 15.17 -15.26
N ARG A 29 3.14 14.60 -16.45
CA ARG A 29 4.22 14.87 -17.41
C ARG A 29 3.60 15.53 -18.63
N TYR A 30 4.12 16.69 -19.01
CA TYR A 30 3.76 17.39 -20.22
C TYR A 30 4.93 17.26 -21.20
N GLN A 31 4.65 16.75 -22.39
CA GLN A 31 5.61 16.66 -23.48
C GLN A 31 5.26 17.72 -24.52
N ILE A 32 6.22 18.57 -24.85
CA ILE A 32 6.08 19.67 -25.79
C ILE A 32 7.06 19.42 -26.93
N ASN A 33 6.56 19.36 -28.16
CA ASN A 33 7.42 19.32 -29.34
C ASN A 33 8.08 20.70 -29.48
N GLY A 34 9.40 20.73 -29.53
CA GLY A 34 10.20 21.94 -29.55
C GLY A 34 11.68 21.60 -29.55
N ASN A 35 12.52 22.53 -29.95
CA ASN A 35 13.97 22.32 -30.05
C ASN A 35 14.69 22.74 -28.75
N VAL A 36 16.02 22.65 -28.76
CA VAL A 36 16.86 23.07 -27.61
C VAL A 36 16.69 24.56 -27.30
N GLU A 37 16.55 25.43 -28.32
CA GLU A 37 16.38 26.86 -28.12
C GLU A 37 15.05 27.21 -27.42
N ASP A 38 13.98 26.49 -27.75
CA ASP A 38 12.68 26.60 -27.08
C ASP A 38 12.78 26.21 -25.61
N TYR A 39 13.54 25.14 -25.31
CA TYR A 39 13.83 24.71 -23.93
C TYR A 39 14.61 25.79 -23.15
N GLU A 40 15.68 26.33 -23.73
CA GLU A 40 16.47 27.39 -23.11
C GLU A 40 15.62 28.65 -22.84
N LEU A 41 14.73 28.99 -23.78
CA LEU A 41 13.80 30.11 -23.61
C LEU A 41 12.82 29.86 -22.45
N ILE A 42 12.25 28.66 -22.34
CA ILE A 42 11.38 28.29 -21.21
C ILE A 42 12.13 28.38 -19.88
N GLN A 43 13.37 27.87 -19.82
CA GLN A 43 14.18 27.96 -18.60
C GLN A 43 14.45 29.40 -18.20
N LYS A 44 14.83 30.25 -19.16
CA LYS A 44 15.10 31.66 -18.92
C LYS A 44 13.85 32.44 -18.47
N ILE A 45 12.67 32.12 -19.01
CA ILE A 45 11.40 32.67 -18.53
C ILE A 45 11.14 32.28 -17.06
N ILE A 46 11.36 31.00 -16.71
CA ILE A 46 11.17 30.51 -15.33
C ILE A 46 12.15 31.16 -14.37
N GLU A 47 13.43 31.27 -14.75
CA GLU A 47 14.49 31.91 -13.98
C GLU A 47 14.16 33.37 -13.68
N LEU A 48 13.80 34.15 -14.69
CA LEU A 48 13.46 35.56 -14.51
C LEU A 48 12.15 35.78 -13.75
N ALA A 49 11.21 34.84 -13.82
CA ALA A 49 9.95 34.90 -13.07
C ALA A 49 10.07 34.32 -11.64
N PHE A 50 11.28 33.97 -11.17
CA PHE A 50 11.46 33.21 -9.93
C PHE A 50 10.83 33.89 -8.69
N ASP A 51 10.96 35.22 -8.57
CA ASP A 51 10.41 36.00 -7.45
C ASP A 51 9.30 37.00 -7.87
N GLY A 52 8.85 36.91 -9.12
CA GLY A 52 7.89 37.84 -9.70
C GLY A 52 8.55 38.81 -10.68
N ILE A 53 8.01 38.91 -11.89
CA ILE A 53 8.47 39.86 -12.91
C ILE A 53 7.30 40.40 -13.72
N PHE A 54 7.34 41.69 -14.08
CA PHE A 54 6.37 42.25 -15.03
C PHE A 54 6.65 41.71 -16.43
N ILE A 55 5.60 41.35 -17.17
CA ILE A 55 5.74 40.82 -18.54
C ILE A 55 6.54 41.77 -19.44
N ASP A 56 6.33 43.09 -19.31
CA ASP A 56 7.05 44.09 -20.09
C ASP A 56 8.56 44.12 -19.77
N GLU A 57 8.94 43.81 -18.52
CA GLU A 57 10.33 43.71 -18.08
C GLU A 57 10.95 42.39 -18.53
N LEU A 58 10.20 41.29 -18.49
CA LEU A 58 10.62 40.00 -19.05
C LEU A 58 10.97 40.12 -20.55
N ILE A 59 10.14 40.80 -21.33
CA ILE A 59 10.36 41.01 -22.77
C ILE A 59 11.62 41.86 -23.02
N LYS A 60 11.92 42.84 -22.16
CA LYS A 60 13.16 43.64 -22.26
C LYS A 60 14.41 42.81 -21.97
N ASN A 61 14.33 41.88 -21.02
CA ASN A 61 15.45 41.03 -20.62
C ASN A 61 15.74 39.87 -21.59
N ILE A 62 14.83 39.58 -22.52
CA ILE A 62 14.98 38.56 -23.58
C ILE A 62 14.69 39.20 -24.95
N PRO A 63 15.65 39.94 -25.53
CA PRO A 63 15.43 40.67 -26.79
C PRO A 63 15.18 39.73 -27.98
N ASN A 64 14.44 40.23 -28.97
CA ASN A 64 14.18 39.60 -30.28
C ASN A 64 13.43 38.24 -30.27
N LYS A 65 12.75 37.86 -29.18
CA LYS A 65 11.87 36.66 -29.12
C LYS A 65 10.47 36.95 -28.56
N ARG A 66 9.92 38.16 -28.79
CA ARG A 66 8.67 38.65 -28.15
C ARG A 66 7.49 37.70 -28.32
N GLU A 67 7.24 37.22 -29.54
CA GLU A 67 6.10 36.35 -29.83
C GLU A 67 6.24 34.98 -29.13
N ASP A 68 7.44 34.40 -29.16
CA ASP A 68 7.74 33.12 -28.51
C ASP A 68 7.66 33.22 -26.98
N ILE A 69 8.14 34.33 -26.40
CA ILE A 69 8.02 34.59 -24.95
C ILE A 69 6.54 34.59 -24.55
N LEU A 70 5.69 35.34 -25.26
CA LEU A 70 4.26 35.42 -24.94
C LEU A 70 3.56 34.06 -25.13
N LYS A 71 3.92 33.31 -26.18
CA LYS A 71 3.43 31.95 -26.42
C LYS A 71 3.77 31.03 -25.26
N PHE A 72 5.03 31.00 -24.82
CA PHE A 72 5.47 30.13 -23.72
C PHE A 72 4.93 30.60 -22.37
N VAL A 73 4.86 31.91 -22.07
CA VAL A 73 4.21 32.42 -20.86
C VAL A 73 2.74 31.98 -20.80
N LYS A 74 1.99 32.13 -21.89
CA LYS A 74 0.59 31.68 -21.97
C LYS A 74 0.45 30.18 -21.75
N MET A 75 1.36 29.38 -22.31
CA MET A 75 1.40 27.94 -22.09
C MET A 75 1.70 27.60 -20.63
N LEU A 76 2.75 28.18 -20.04
CA LEU A 76 3.15 27.92 -18.66
C LEU A 76 2.07 28.34 -17.64
N LEU A 77 1.31 29.41 -17.92
CA LEU A 77 0.13 29.78 -17.13
C LEU A 77 -0.99 28.73 -17.24
N LYS A 78 -1.28 28.24 -18.46
CA LYS A 78 -2.27 27.15 -18.66
C LYS A 78 -1.88 25.85 -17.95
N LEU A 79 -0.59 25.55 -17.90
CA LEU A 79 -0.03 24.38 -17.21
C LEU A 79 0.12 24.60 -15.70
N ASP A 80 -0.25 25.78 -15.18
CA ASP A 80 -0.15 26.16 -13.78
C ASP A 80 1.30 26.13 -13.24
N ILE A 81 2.28 26.40 -14.11
CA ILE A 81 3.72 26.48 -13.76
C ILE A 81 4.07 27.90 -13.33
N LEU A 82 3.52 28.88 -14.06
CA LEU A 82 3.50 30.29 -13.67
C LEU A 82 2.14 30.62 -13.06
N TYR A 83 2.10 31.69 -12.27
CA TYR A 83 0.88 32.31 -11.77
C TYR A 83 0.96 33.82 -11.93
N ILE A 84 -0.19 34.50 -11.97
CA ILE A 84 -0.25 35.96 -11.97
C ILE A 84 -0.10 36.41 -10.52
N VAL A 85 0.87 37.28 -10.23
CA VAL A 85 1.09 37.81 -8.88
C VAL A 85 0.02 38.85 -8.58
N SER A 86 -0.77 38.61 -7.53
CA SER A 86 -1.69 39.59 -6.95
C SER A 86 -0.94 40.55 -6.04
N ASN A 87 -1.32 41.83 -6.09
CA ASN A 87 -0.82 42.86 -5.18
C ASN A 87 -1.49 42.82 -3.79
N ARG A 88 -2.36 41.83 -3.54
CA ARG A 88 -3.09 41.68 -2.28
C ARG A 88 -2.14 41.22 -1.17
N GLN A 89 -2.09 41.97 -0.08
CA GLN A 89 -1.35 41.60 1.12
C GLN A 89 -2.23 40.73 2.01
N TYR A 90 -1.71 39.58 2.41
CA TYR A 90 -2.34 38.68 3.39
C TYR A 90 -1.61 38.79 4.73
N ARG A 91 -2.34 38.61 5.83
CA ARG A 91 -1.73 38.60 7.18
C ARG A 91 -0.84 37.39 7.44
N PHE A 92 -1.02 36.31 6.67
CA PHE A 92 -0.30 35.06 6.87
C PHE A 92 1.21 35.25 6.77
N ASP A 93 1.99 34.38 7.39
CA ASP A 93 3.43 34.36 7.15
C ASP A 93 3.75 34.03 5.67
N ARG A 94 4.95 34.42 5.22
CA ARG A 94 5.36 34.26 3.82
C ARG A 94 5.46 32.80 3.39
N ASP A 95 5.89 31.91 4.27
CA ASP A 95 6.09 30.50 3.97
C ASP A 95 4.75 29.79 3.75
N PHE A 96 3.73 30.11 4.56
CA PHE A 96 2.38 29.62 4.36
C PHE A 96 1.76 30.13 3.05
N GLN A 97 1.89 31.42 2.74
CA GLN A 97 1.39 31.96 1.47
C GLN A 97 2.04 31.25 0.28
N GLN A 98 3.36 31.11 0.32
CA GLN A 98 4.10 30.36 -0.70
C GLN A 98 3.64 28.91 -0.76
N TYR A 99 3.43 28.26 0.37
CA TYR A 99 2.91 26.90 0.39
C TYR A 99 1.56 26.79 -0.35
N VAL A 100 0.59 27.66 -0.07
CA VAL A 100 -0.71 27.62 -0.75
C VAL A 100 -0.57 27.89 -2.26
N ILE A 101 0.19 28.91 -2.64
CA ILE A 101 0.44 29.28 -4.05
C ILE A 101 1.05 28.11 -4.84
N LYS A 102 2.05 27.44 -4.25
CA LYS A 102 2.76 26.33 -4.89
C LYS A 102 1.88 25.10 -5.04
N ASN A 103 1.00 24.85 -4.06
CA ASN A 103 0.30 23.57 -3.95
C ASN A 103 -1.10 23.55 -4.56
N PHE A 104 -1.77 24.71 -4.68
CA PHE A 104 -3.15 24.80 -5.13
C PHE A 104 -3.32 25.68 -6.37
N LYS A 105 -4.20 25.27 -7.29
CA LYS A 105 -4.55 26.06 -8.48
C LYS A 105 -5.31 27.32 -8.09
N ASN A 106 -6.36 27.18 -7.29
CA ASN A 106 -7.23 28.27 -6.83
C ASN A 106 -6.67 29.01 -5.60
N HIS A 107 -5.35 29.17 -5.54
CA HIS A 107 -4.65 29.71 -4.38
C HIS A 107 -5.16 31.08 -3.91
N TYR A 108 -5.56 31.99 -4.80
CA TYR A 108 -6.14 33.27 -4.39
C TYR A 108 -7.49 33.14 -3.72
N GLU A 109 -8.37 32.30 -4.26
CA GLU A 109 -9.67 32.01 -3.65
C GLU A 109 -9.50 31.41 -2.25
N ILE A 110 -8.55 30.48 -2.11
CA ILE A 110 -8.22 29.85 -0.83
C ILE A 110 -7.70 30.89 0.17
N LEU A 111 -6.69 31.70 -0.21
CA LEU A 111 -6.11 32.69 0.68
C LEU A 111 -7.12 33.77 1.07
N ASP A 112 -7.94 34.24 0.13
CA ASP A 112 -9.00 35.23 0.37
C ASP A 112 -10.05 34.69 1.36
N TYR A 113 -10.42 33.41 1.21
CA TYR A 113 -11.36 32.74 2.10
C TYR A 113 -10.79 32.57 3.51
N LEU A 114 -9.56 32.06 3.63
CA LEU A 114 -8.88 31.86 4.92
C LEU A 114 -8.60 33.18 5.66
N GLU A 115 -8.49 34.31 4.93
CA GLU A 115 -8.30 35.62 5.54
C GLU A 115 -9.53 36.06 6.36
N GLN A 116 -10.71 35.67 5.87
CA GLN A 116 -12.01 36.01 6.45
C GLN A 116 -12.48 35.02 7.50
N LYS A 117 -12.04 33.76 7.43
CA LYS A 117 -12.49 32.69 8.32
C LYS A 117 -11.60 32.53 9.56
N THR A 118 -12.23 31.99 10.59
CA THR A 118 -11.60 31.61 11.86
C THR A 118 -11.72 30.11 12.03
N PHE A 119 -10.62 29.42 12.34
CA PHE A 119 -10.66 28.02 12.75
C PHE A 119 -11.05 27.95 14.21
N ILE A 120 -12.12 27.22 14.51
CA ILE A 120 -12.63 26.99 15.85
C ILE A 120 -12.24 25.57 16.23
N PHE A 121 -11.35 25.44 17.19
CA PHE A 121 -10.92 24.15 17.72
C PHE A 121 -11.64 23.86 19.03
N ILE A 122 -12.06 22.60 19.17
CA ILE A 122 -12.60 22.05 20.40
C ILE A 122 -11.70 20.89 20.81
N ASN A 123 -11.20 20.91 22.05
CA ASN A 123 -10.33 19.90 22.65
C ASN A 123 -9.01 19.64 21.90
N ALA A 124 -8.53 20.60 21.11
CA ALA A 124 -7.30 20.42 20.35
C ALA A 124 -6.05 20.55 21.24
N PRO A 125 -4.98 19.76 20.97
CA PRO A 125 -3.67 19.95 21.61
C PRO A 125 -3.10 21.34 21.32
N ALA A 126 -2.35 21.90 22.27
CA ALA A 126 -1.70 23.21 22.12
C ALA A 126 -0.80 23.28 20.88
N SER A 127 -0.07 22.19 20.58
CA SER A 127 0.80 22.11 19.39
C SER A 127 0.06 22.31 18.06
N VAL A 128 -1.22 21.95 17.99
CA VAL A 128 -2.08 22.20 16.82
C VAL A 128 -2.44 23.68 16.75
N ILE A 129 -2.83 24.29 17.87
CA ILE A 129 -3.18 25.71 17.94
C ILE A 129 -1.98 26.60 17.60
N ASP A 130 -0.81 26.28 18.15
CA ASP A 130 0.43 27.01 17.94
C ASP A 130 0.80 27.04 16.45
N PHE A 131 0.67 25.91 15.75
CA PHE A 131 0.93 25.84 14.31
C PHE A 131 0.11 26.85 13.48
N PHE A 132 -1.17 27.04 13.82
CA PHE A 132 -2.06 27.98 13.12
C PHE A 132 -1.74 29.42 13.51
N THR A 133 -1.46 29.66 14.79
CA THR A 133 -1.12 30.98 15.34
C THR A 133 0.19 31.50 14.78
N ASP A 134 1.24 30.66 14.74
CA ASP A 134 2.54 30.99 14.17
C ASP A 134 2.45 31.41 12.70
N ARG A 135 1.47 30.83 11.98
CA ARG A 135 1.18 31.16 10.58
C ARG A 135 0.22 32.33 10.40
N LYS A 136 -0.17 32.97 11.51
CA LYS A 136 -1.11 34.08 11.59
C LYS A 136 -2.50 33.74 11.05
N ILE A 137 -2.88 32.46 11.07
CA ILE A 137 -4.24 32.01 10.75
C ILE A 137 -5.13 32.32 11.96
N LYS A 138 -6.34 32.86 11.72
CA LYS A 138 -7.31 33.15 12.81
C LYS A 138 -7.70 31.83 13.45
N VAL A 139 -7.47 31.70 14.75
CA VAL A 139 -7.81 30.50 15.51
C VAL A 139 -8.43 30.88 16.85
N VAL A 140 -9.40 30.10 17.31
CA VAL A 140 -9.93 30.15 18.68
C VAL A 140 -10.01 28.72 19.20
N ASN A 141 -9.58 28.51 20.44
CA ASN A 141 -9.73 27.25 21.16
C ASN A 141 -10.77 27.44 22.26
N ILE A 142 -11.86 26.66 22.21
CA ILE A 142 -13.01 26.83 23.11
C ILE A 142 -13.41 25.45 23.66
N ASP A 143 -13.90 25.40 24.90
CA ASP A 143 -14.61 24.22 25.39
C ASP A 143 -15.90 24.02 24.57
N GLY A 144 -16.16 22.77 24.16
CA GLY A 144 -17.31 22.42 23.33
C GLY A 144 -18.66 22.73 23.98
N LYS A 145 -18.72 22.90 25.31
CA LYS A 145 -19.93 23.32 26.03
C LYS A 145 -20.28 24.80 25.84
N ASP A 146 -19.27 25.67 25.77
CA ASP A 146 -19.47 27.13 25.69
C ASP A 146 -19.99 27.59 24.31
N ILE A 147 -19.80 26.78 23.27
CA ILE A 147 -20.24 27.09 21.89
C ILE A 147 -21.76 26.96 21.74
N ILE A 148 -22.40 26.03 22.44
CA ILE A 148 -23.86 25.83 22.30
C ILE A 148 -24.64 27.00 22.92
N GLU A 149 -24.04 27.69 23.89
CA GLU A 149 -24.70 28.74 24.67
C GLU A 149 -24.34 30.16 24.23
N ASN A 150 -23.18 30.36 23.57
CA ASN A 150 -22.71 31.69 23.15
C ASN A 150 -22.64 31.85 21.61
N ASN A 151 -23.43 32.79 21.08
CA ASN A 151 -23.71 33.03 19.66
C ASN A 151 -22.57 33.65 18.81
N LEU A 152 -21.29 33.54 19.19
CA LEU A 152 -20.36 34.63 18.86
C LEU A 152 -19.40 34.46 17.67
N ILE A 153 -19.26 33.30 17.02
CA ILE A 153 -18.24 33.17 15.95
C ILE A 153 -18.69 32.25 14.81
N ASP A 154 -18.79 32.80 13.60
CA ASP A 154 -18.83 32.04 12.35
C ASP A 154 -17.40 31.58 12.00
N GLY A 155 -17.23 30.28 11.70
CA GLY A 155 -15.91 29.73 11.49
C GLY A 155 -15.90 28.33 10.91
N ILE A 156 -14.68 27.79 10.81
CA ILE A 156 -14.40 26.42 10.36
C ILE A 156 -14.22 25.58 11.61
N LEU A 157 -15.14 24.65 11.86
CA LEU A 157 -15.13 23.86 13.08
C LEU A 157 -14.24 22.62 12.95
N ILE A 158 -13.31 22.47 13.90
CA ILE A 158 -12.45 21.30 14.07
C ILE A 158 -12.71 20.72 15.47
N TYR A 159 -13.23 19.51 15.54
CA TYR A 159 -13.57 18.86 16.81
C TYR A 159 -12.67 17.65 17.07
N PHE A 160 -11.88 17.71 18.14
CA PHE A 160 -11.11 16.58 18.65
C PHE A 160 -12.01 15.75 19.57
N GLY A 161 -12.77 14.85 18.96
CA GLY A 161 -13.69 13.99 19.68
C GLY A 161 -14.72 13.32 18.78
N ILE A 162 -15.48 12.41 19.38
CA ILE A 162 -16.44 11.53 18.69
C ILE A 162 -17.81 11.45 19.38
N ASP A 163 -18.15 12.42 20.26
CA ASP A 163 -19.47 12.46 20.89
C ASP A 163 -20.56 12.80 19.86
N GLU A 164 -21.46 11.86 19.61
CA GLU A 164 -22.52 11.97 18.59
C GLU A 164 -23.49 13.12 18.87
N ASN A 165 -23.83 13.35 20.14
CA ASN A 165 -24.78 14.38 20.53
C ASN A 165 -24.18 15.77 20.29
N LEU A 166 -22.88 15.92 20.54
CA LEU A 166 -22.16 17.16 20.24
C LEU A 166 -22.01 17.36 18.73
N ILE A 167 -21.63 16.32 17.98
CA ILE A 167 -21.50 16.38 16.53
C ILE A 167 -22.82 16.78 15.86
N GLU A 168 -23.95 16.21 16.29
CA GLU A 168 -25.27 16.58 15.77
C GLU A 168 -25.61 18.05 16.05
N LYS A 169 -25.32 18.54 17.26
CA LYS A 169 -25.53 19.96 17.61
C LYS A 169 -24.63 20.89 16.80
N PHE A 170 -23.38 20.51 16.59
CA PHE A 170 -22.44 21.29 15.79
C PHE A 170 -22.88 21.38 14.33
N LEU A 171 -23.28 20.27 13.71
CA LEU A 171 -23.74 20.23 12.31
C LEU A 171 -25.11 20.89 12.08
N LYS A 172 -25.89 21.16 13.14
CA LYS A 172 -27.07 22.04 13.06
C LYS A 172 -26.70 23.53 12.98
N ARG A 173 -25.50 23.91 13.43
CA ARG A 173 -25.02 25.30 13.50
C ARG A 173 -24.00 25.62 12.41
N PHE A 174 -23.07 24.71 12.16
CA PHE A 174 -22.00 24.86 11.18
C PHE A 174 -22.32 23.98 9.97
N ASP A 175 -22.17 24.53 8.78
CA ASP A 175 -22.39 23.81 7.52
C ASP A 175 -21.41 22.64 7.33
N GLU A 176 -20.25 22.71 7.98
CA GLU A 176 -19.17 21.73 7.83
C GLU A 176 -18.34 21.61 9.12
N ILE A 177 -17.77 20.42 9.32
CA ILE A 177 -16.91 20.08 10.47
C ILE A 177 -15.81 19.12 10.04
N ILE A 178 -14.63 19.22 10.67
CA ILE A 178 -13.64 18.15 10.69
C ILE A 178 -13.64 17.50 12.06
N LEU A 179 -13.89 16.20 12.09
CA LEU A 179 -13.71 15.36 13.27
C LEU A 179 -12.28 14.83 13.29
N VAL A 180 -11.64 14.88 14.45
CA VAL A 180 -10.32 14.32 14.69
C VAL A 180 -10.45 13.26 15.76
N ASN A 181 -10.15 12.01 15.41
CA ASN A 181 -10.10 10.89 16.33
C ASN A 181 -8.66 10.41 16.47
N GLU A 182 -8.17 10.30 17.70
CA GLU A 182 -6.85 9.74 17.99
C GLU A 182 -7.01 8.30 18.47
N VAL A 183 -6.34 7.36 17.80
CA VAL A 183 -6.30 5.95 18.18
C VAL A 183 -4.85 5.48 18.10
N ASN A 184 -4.26 5.11 19.24
CA ASN A 184 -2.89 4.57 19.31
C ASN A 184 -1.84 5.46 18.62
N TYR A 185 -1.84 6.77 18.90
CA TYR A 185 -0.92 7.77 18.31
C TYR A 185 -1.08 7.97 16.80
N GLN A 186 -2.19 7.51 16.24
CA GLN A 186 -2.59 7.73 14.85
C GLN A 186 -3.81 8.65 14.84
N TYR A 187 -3.91 9.48 13.81
CA TYR A 187 -5.00 10.45 13.69
C TYR A 187 -5.86 10.13 12.48
N LEU A 188 -7.16 9.99 12.73
CA LEU A 188 -8.17 9.88 11.69
C LEU A 188 -8.94 11.21 11.61
N LEU A 189 -8.93 11.82 10.44
CA LEU A 189 -9.61 13.06 10.12
C LEU A 189 -10.81 12.77 9.24
N LEU A 190 -12.00 13.21 9.62
CA LEU A 190 -13.22 13.04 8.84
C LEU A 190 -13.89 14.40 8.59
N TYR A 191 -14.10 14.72 7.32
CA TYR A 191 -14.81 15.92 6.89
C TYR A 191 -16.29 15.60 6.66
N LEU A 192 -17.19 16.35 7.30
CA LEU A 192 -18.64 16.20 7.17
C LEU A 192 -19.30 17.54 6.82
N THR A 193 -20.32 17.50 5.96
CA THR A 193 -21.19 18.64 5.64
C THR A 193 -22.63 18.45 6.11
N GLY A 194 -22.87 17.42 6.92
CA GLY A 194 -24.20 17.04 7.38
C GLY A 194 -24.12 15.84 8.32
N PHE A 195 -25.11 15.73 9.21
CA PHE A 195 -25.13 14.65 10.19
C PHE A 195 -25.49 13.33 9.52
N ASN A 196 -24.58 12.35 9.61
CA ASN A 196 -24.80 10.99 9.14
C ASN A 196 -24.35 10.00 10.22
N LYS A 197 -25.33 9.42 10.90
CA LYS A 197 -25.10 8.47 11.99
C LYS A 197 -24.33 7.22 11.56
N SER A 198 -24.56 6.72 10.35
CA SER A 198 -23.85 5.54 9.83
C SER A 198 -22.37 5.84 9.65
N ILE A 199 -22.04 6.96 9.01
CA ILE A 199 -20.65 7.42 8.83
C ILE A 199 -19.95 7.62 10.17
N ILE A 200 -20.59 8.33 11.10
CA ILE A 200 -20.03 8.62 12.43
C ILE A 200 -19.78 7.32 13.20
N ASN A 201 -20.69 6.34 13.11
CA ASN A 201 -20.50 5.04 13.73
C ASN A 201 -19.32 4.28 13.11
N THR A 202 -19.16 4.30 11.79
CA THR A 202 -17.99 3.72 11.12
C THR A 202 -16.70 4.41 11.57
N PHE A 203 -16.73 5.74 11.70
CA PHE A 203 -15.58 6.55 12.15
C PHE A 203 -15.16 6.21 13.58
N LYS A 204 -16.14 6.02 14.47
CA LYS A 204 -15.92 5.60 15.87
C LYS A 204 -15.34 4.20 15.97
N LYS A 205 -15.87 3.26 15.19
CA LYS A 205 -15.49 1.84 15.22
C LYS A 205 -14.20 1.54 14.47
N PHE A 206 -13.58 2.55 13.86
CA PHE A 206 -12.33 2.35 13.14
C PHE A 206 -11.20 2.04 14.14
N GLU A 207 -10.95 0.75 14.35
CA GLU A 207 -9.86 0.25 15.19
C GLU A 207 -8.61 0.05 14.34
N MET A 208 -7.47 0.50 14.87
CA MET A 208 -6.17 0.31 14.24
C MET A 208 -5.31 -0.59 15.11
N ASN A 209 -4.62 -1.55 14.47
CA ASN A 209 -3.60 -2.35 15.13
C ASN A 209 -2.61 -1.43 15.85
N ASN A 210 -2.22 -1.80 17.07
CA ASN A 210 -1.25 -1.06 17.89
C ASN A 210 0.05 -0.86 17.10
N VAL A 211 0.32 0.39 16.70
CA VAL A 211 1.62 0.79 16.16
C VAL A 211 2.34 1.59 17.24
N LYS A 212 3.65 1.38 17.38
CA LYS A 212 4.48 2.16 18.29
C LYS A 212 4.45 3.64 17.88
N ASP A 213 4.37 4.51 18.88
CA ASP A 213 4.48 5.96 18.69
C ASP A 213 5.89 6.32 18.20
N TYR A 214 5.97 6.95 17.03
CA TYR A 214 7.21 7.55 16.53
C TYR A 214 7.19 9.10 16.66
N GLY A 215 6.13 9.67 17.22
CA GLY A 215 5.93 11.11 17.44
C GLY A 215 5.78 11.95 16.16
N MET A 216 5.82 11.32 14.98
CA MET A 216 5.77 12.04 13.69
C MET A 216 4.35 12.42 13.31
N SER A 217 3.37 11.55 13.59
CA SER A 217 1.93 11.81 13.39
C SER A 217 1.50 13.14 14.01
N SER A 218 1.87 13.36 15.27
CA SER A 218 1.57 14.59 16.03
C SER A 218 2.21 15.84 15.42
N LYS A 219 3.42 15.73 14.84
CA LYS A 219 4.13 16.84 14.21
C LYS A 219 3.50 17.27 12.89
N ILE A 220 2.97 16.31 12.13
CA ILE A 220 2.38 16.58 10.81
C ILE A 220 0.86 16.76 10.86
N LEU A 221 0.20 16.41 11.97
CA LEU A 221 -1.24 16.57 12.13
C LEU A 221 -1.75 17.98 11.81
N PRO A 222 -1.15 19.08 12.30
CA PRO A 222 -1.72 20.42 12.12
C PRO A 222 -1.80 20.84 10.64
N ILE A 223 -0.74 20.58 9.86
CA ILE A 223 -0.74 20.86 8.41
C ILE A 223 -1.74 19.96 7.69
N ASN A 224 -1.92 18.71 8.14
CA ASN A 224 -2.88 17.79 7.53
C ASN A 224 -4.34 18.16 7.81
N ILE A 225 -4.67 18.72 8.98
CA ILE A 225 -6.01 19.28 9.24
C ILE A 225 -6.33 20.37 8.22
N LEU A 226 -5.38 21.29 8.02
CA LEU A 226 -5.54 22.40 7.08
C LEU A 226 -5.66 21.93 5.63
N LEU A 227 -4.80 20.99 5.22
CA LEU A 227 -4.85 20.39 3.89
C LEU A 227 -6.16 19.65 3.65
N HIS A 228 -6.60 18.83 4.62
CA HIS A 228 -7.84 18.07 4.54
C HIS A 228 -9.04 18.99 4.36
N TYR A 229 -9.05 20.13 5.06
CA TYR A 229 -10.07 21.16 4.89
C TYR A 229 -10.04 21.79 3.49
N ILE A 230 -8.87 22.30 3.06
CA ILE A 230 -8.75 23.01 1.78
C ILE A 230 -9.11 22.09 0.62
N GLU A 231 -8.63 20.84 0.62
CA GLU A 231 -8.93 19.87 -0.43
C GLU A 231 -10.43 19.55 -0.50
N ASN A 232 -11.11 19.32 0.64
CA ASN A 232 -12.54 19.03 0.65
C ASN A 232 -13.41 20.25 0.31
N LYS A 233 -12.96 21.47 0.63
CA LYS A 233 -13.68 22.70 0.34
C LYS A 233 -13.55 23.16 -1.11
N PHE A 234 -12.34 23.10 -1.66
CA PHE A 234 -11.99 23.74 -2.94
C PHE A 234 -11.64 22.77 -4.09
N ASP A 235 -11.44 21.47 -3.84
CA ASP A 235 -11.14 20.48 -4.89
C ASP A 235 -12.36 19.61 -5.26
N PHE A 236 -12.38 19.09 -6.50
CA PHE A 236 -13.51 18.35 -7.08
C PHE A 236 -13.47 16.84 -6.79
N ASN A 237 -12.29 16.27 -6.53
CA ASN A 237 -12.12 14.84 -6.21
C ASN A 237 -12.10 14.63 -4.69
N LYS A 238 -13.26 14.81 -4.05
CA LYS A 238 -13.37 14.83 -2.59
C LYS A 238 -13.17 13.45 -1.99
N VAL A 239 -12.29 13.39 -1.00
CA VAL A 239 -12.06 12.22 -0.16
C VAL A 239 -12.31 12.66 1.28
N ASN A 240 -13.38 12.16 1.89
CA ASN A 240 -13.85 12.71 3.17
C ASN A 240 -13.01 12.28 4.37
N THR A 241 -12.15 11.27 4.24
CA THR A 241 -11.33 10.75 5.34
C THR A 241 -9.84 10.76 5.02
N ARG A 242 -9.04 11.18 6.01
CA ARG A 242 -7.58 11.16 5.97
C ARG A 242 -7.04 10.50 7.24
N LEU A 243 -6.23 9.48 7.06
CA LEU A 243 -5.55 8.73 8.10
C LEU A 243 -4.07 9.11 8.13
N ILE A 244 -3.58 9.41 9.33
CA ILE A 244 -2.18 9.74 9.61
C ILE A 244 -1.64 8.67 10.57
N TYR A 245 -0.74 7.83 10.07
CA TYR A 245 -0.08 6.79 10.84
C TYR A 245 0.98 7.39 11.78
N GLY A 246 1.38 6.63 12.81
CA GLY A 246 2.35 7.07 13.84
C GLY A 246 3.71 7.51 13.28
N ASP A 247 4.13 6.93 12.16
CA ASP A 247 5.37 7.25 11.43
C ASP A 247 5.24 8.47 10.49
N GLY A 248 4.03 9.02 10.35
CA GLY A 248 3.73 10.15 9.48
C GLY A 248 3.30 9.78 8.06
N ALA A 249 3.11 8.50 7.74
CA ALA A 249 2.46 8.11 6.49
C ALA A 249 1.01 8.62 6.45
N ILE A 250 0.52 8.99 5.26
CA ILE A 250 -0.82 9.53 5.05
C ILE A 250 -1.58 8.66 4.05
N ASN A 251 -2.79 8.26 4.40
CA ASN A 251 -3.73 7.58 3.52
C ASN A 251 -5.05 8.35 3.46
N THR A 252 -5.72 8.34 2.31
CA THR A 252 -6.99 9.07 2.09
C THR A 252 -7.99 8.17 1.42
N PHE A 253 -9.20 8.08 1.96
CA PHE A 253 -10.30 7.25 1.43
C PHE A 253 -11.68 7.85 1.82
N ASN A 254 -12.77 7.45 1.18
CA ASN A 254 -14.09 7.79 1.69
C ASN A 254 -14.50 6.78 2.76
N ILE A 255 -14.99 7.26 3.90
CA ILE A 255 -15.48 6.38 4.96
C ILE A 255 -16.75 5.62 4.58
N ASP A 256 -17.52 6.15 3.63
CA ASP A 256 -18.64 5.45 3.02
C ASP A 256 -18.16 4.22 2.23
N ASP A 257 -16.98 4.33 1.61
CA ASP A 257 -16.31 3.20 0.99
C ASP A 257 -15.82 2.23 2.08
N LEU A 258 -15.43 2.68 3.29
CA LEU A 258 -15.13 1.73 4.38
C LEU A 258 -16.33 0.85 4.74
N ALA A 259 -17.53 1.41 4.86
CA ALA A 259 -18.72 0.62 5.21
C ALA A 259 -19.10 -0.41 4.12
N ARG A 260 -18.97 -0.05 2.84
CA ARG A 260 -19.32 -0.90 1.68
C ARG A 260 -18.18 -1.80 1.18
N THR A 261 -16.96 -1.36 1.31
CA THR A 261 -15.77 -1.94 0.67
C THR A 261 -14.77 -2.47 1.69
N TYR A 262 -14.82 -2.07 2.96
CA TYR A 262 -13.82 -2.47 3.97
C TYR A 262 -14.41 -2.98 5.28
N SER A 263 -15.74 -3.04 5.44
CA SER A 263 -16.30 -3.84 6.50
C SER A 263 -16.05 -5.30 6.11
N THR A 264 -15.30 -6.01 6.93
CA THR A 264 -15.14 -7.47 6.76
C THR A 264 -16.48 -8.20 6.88
N GLU A 265 -17.53 -7.52 7.38
CA GLU A 265 -18.91 -8.02 7.43
C GLU A 265 -19.66 -7.93 6.09
N TYR A 266 -19.40 -6.93 5.23
CA TYR A 266 -20.14 -6.72 3.97
C TYR A 266 -19.28 -6.58 2.71
N TYR A 267 -17.96 -6.74 2.80
CA TYR A 267 -17.10 -6.71 1.61
C TYR A 267 -17.36 -7.94 0.72
N GLU A 268 -18.04 -7.71 -0.39
CA GLU A 268 -18.19 -8.68 -1.47
C GLU A 268 -17.07 -8.52 -2.49
N ARG A 269 -16.22 -9.56 -2.63
CA ARG A 269 -15.13 -9.60 -3.61
C ARG A 269 -15.66 -9.50 -5.03
N THR A 270 -14.97 -8.72 -5.87
CA THR A 270 -15.22 -8.73 -7.31
C THR A 270 -14.21 -9.66 -7.97
N PHE A 271 -14.63 -10.89 -8.29
CA PHE A 271 -13.78 -11.82 -9.02
C PHE A 271 -13.67 -11.40 -10.49
N MET A 272 -12.46 -11.03 -10.90
CA MET A 272 -12.13 -10.58 -12.26
C MET A 272 -11.45 -11.70 -13.06
N ASP A 273 -11.54 -11.61 -14.39
CA ASP A 273 -10.84 -12.50 -15.32
C ASP A 273 -9.32 -12.43 -15.12
N LYS A 274 -8.64 -13.59 -15.18
CA LYS A 274 -7.21 -13.70 -14.88
C LYS A 274 -6.36 -12.85 -15.84
N LEU A 275 -5.66 -11.87 -15.28
CA LEU A 275 -4.62 -11.07 -15.93
C LEU A 275 -3.39 -11.95 -16.22
N THR A 276 -2.54 -11.49 -17.13
CA THR A 276 -1.25 -12.13 -17.35
C THR A 276 -0.34 -11.96 -16.13
N ASN A 277 0.61 -12.88 -15.93
CA ASN A 277 1.56 -12.79 -14.83
C ASN A 277 2.32 -11.45 -14.83
N LEU A 278 2.71 -10.94 -16.01
CA LEU A 278 3.37 -9.65 -16.15
C LEU A 278 2.51 -8.47 -15.69
N GLU A 279 1.22 -8.46 -16.05
CA GLU A 279 0.29 -7.40 -15.62
C GLU A 279 0.11 -7.42 -14.10
N ILE A 280 0.00 -8.61 -13.50
CA ILE A 280 -0.07 -8.77 -12.03
C ILE A 280 1.18 -8.19 -11.37
N ILE A 281 2.37 -8.52 -11.89
CA ILE A 281 3.66 -8.02 -11.37
C ILE A 281 3.73 -6.50 -11.49
N GLN A 282 3.38 -5.93 -12.65
CA GLN A 282 3.40 -4.48 -12.87
C GLN A 282 2.42 -3.76 -11.93
N ASN A 283 1.21 -4.29 -11.76
CA ASN A 283 0.22 -3.71 -10.84
C ASN A 283 0.69 -3.80 -9.39
N PHE A 284 1.34 -4.90 -9.00
CA PHE A 284 1.92 -5.04 -7.66
C PHE A 284 3.06 -4.05 -7.41
N GLU A 285 3.96 -3.84 -8.39
CA GLU A 285 5.02 -2.82 -8.31
C GLU A 285 4.47 -1.38 -8.26
N ILE A 286 3.29 -1.14 -8.84
CA ILE A 286 2.56 0.13 -8.66
C ILE A 286 2.04 0.24 -7.22
N ILE A 287 1.44 -0.82 -6.67
CA ILE A 287 0.97 -0.86 -5.28
C ILE A 287 2.11 -0.57 -4.29
N GLN A 288 3.32 -1.08 -4.54
CA GLN A 288 4.50 -0.75 -3.72
C GLN A 288 4.69 0.77 -3.57
N LYS A 289 4.49 1.54 -4.65
CA LYS A 289 4.62 3.00 -4.63
C LYS A 289 3.47 3.68 -3.89
N GLU A 290 2.31 3.05 -3.83
CA GLU A 290 1.13 3.54 -3.10
C GLU A 290 1.19 3.19 -1.61
N ILE A 291 1.79 2.04 -1.25
CA ILE A 291 1.88 1.51 0.11
C ILE A 291 3.33 1.16 0.52
N PRO A 292 4.27 2.11 0.49
CA PRO A 292 5.69 1.84 0.78
C PRO A 292 5.94 1.42 2.24
N HIS A 293 4.98 1.66 3.14
CA HIS A 293 5.06 1.24 4.54
C HIS A 293 4.78 -0.25 4.74
N ILE A 294 4.12 -0.93 3.79
CA ILE A 294 3.94 -2.39 3.82
C ILE A 294 5.01 -3.05 2.96
N ILE A 295 5.16 -2.61 1.71
CA ILE A 295 6.12 -3.17 0.76
C ILE A 295 7.26 -2.17 0.61
N THR A 296 8.32 -2.39 1.39
CA THR A 296 9.43 -1.43 1.48
C THR A 296 10.36 -1.54 0.28
N ASN A 297 10.45 -2.71 -0.34
CA ASN A 297 11.41 -2.95 -1.40
C ASN A 297 11.04 -4.12 -2.30
N ILE A 298 11.49 -4.05 -3.56
CA ILE A 298 11.38 -5.14 -4.54
C ILE A 298 12.70 -5.19 -5.33
N ASN A 299 13.27 -6.39 -5.48
CA ASN A 299 14.40 -6.69 -6.39
C ASN A 299 15.66 -5.83 -6.22
N ASN A 300 16.07 -5.51 -5.00
CA ASN A 300 17.34 -4.81 -4.76
C ASN A 300 18.60 -5.67 -4.99
N TYR A 301 18.45 -6.98 -5.19
CA TYR A 301 19.55 -7.93 -5.36
C TYR A 301 19.37 -8.76 -6.62
N ASN A 302 19.93 -8.31 -7.75
CA ASN A 302 20.20 -9.18 -8.91
C ASN A 302 21.32 -8.61 -9.81
N LYS A 303 22.28 -7.88 -9.25
CA LYS A 303 23.32 -7.20 -10.06
C LYS A 303 24.50 -8.08 -10.50
N PHE A 304 24.65 -9.33 -10.01
CA PHE A 304 25.98 -9.98 -10.05
C PHE A 304 26.11 -11.32 -10.78
N ARG A 305 25.07 -11.93 -11.36
CA ARG A 305 25.24 -13.26 -12.01
C ARG A 305 24.48 -13.40 -13.33
N ILE A 306 25.21 -13.18 -14.44
CA ILE A 306 24.72 -13.22 -15.82
C ILE A 306 24.50 -14.67 -16.33
N HIS A 307 24.92 -15.71 -15.58
CA HIS A 307 24.91 -17.11 -16.03
C HIS A 307 24.22 -18.09 -15.07
N SER A 308 23.21 -17.66 -14.32
CA SER A 308 22.43 -18.60 -13.48
C SER A 308 21.31 -19.26 -14.29
N PRO A 309 21.04 -20.58 -14.12
CA PRO A 309 19.88 -21.24 -14.74
C PRO A 309 18.55 -20.78 -14.13
N ILE A 310 18.60 -20.02 -13.04
CA ILE A 310 17.44 -19.51 -12.31
C ILE A 310 17.52 -17.99 -12.17
N THR A 311 16.36 -17.38 -12.08
CA THR A 311 16.17 -15.98 -11.72
C THR A 311 15.48 -15.89 -10.37
N SER A 312 15.57 -14.73 -9.73
CA SER A 312 15.01 -14.48 -8.40
C SER A 312 14.09 -13.28 -8.41
N TYR A 313 13.14 -13.30 -7.47
CA TYR A 313 12.34 -12.13 -7.15
C TYR A 313 12.28 -11.97 -5.63
N LEU A 314 12.74 -10.82 -5.14
CA LEU A 314 12.80 -10.49 -3.71
C LEU A 314 11.76 -9.43 -3.38
N ILE A 315 11.02 -9.63 -2.29
CA ILE A 315 10.11 -8.65 -1.70
C ILE A 315 10.48 -8.45 -0.24
N GLU A 316 10.61 -7.20 0.18
CA GLU A 316 10.80 -6.83 1.58
C GLU A 316 9.52 -6.20 2.14
N PHE A 317 8.92 -6.86 3.12
CA PHE A 317 7.77 -6.35 3.85
C PHE A 317 8.18 -5.68 5.17
N SER A 318 7.55 -4.56 5.52
CA SER A 318 7.72 -3.95 6.83
C SER A 318 6.78 -4.59 7.84
N SER A 319 7.29 -4.93 9.02
CA SER A 319 6.49 -5.32 10.19
C SER A 319 6.94 -4.59 11.44
N VAL A 320 6.12 -4.64 12.49
CA VAL A 320 6.47 -4.07 13.81
C VAL A 320 7.75 -4.69 14.39
N ASP A 321 8.02 -5.97 14.06
CA ASP A 321 9.17 -6.74 14.53
C ASP A 321 10.39 -6.64 13.60
N GLY A 322 10.33 -5.77 12.57
CA GLY A 322 11.39 -5.55 11.61
C GLY A 322 10.98 -5.90 10.18
N LYS A 323 11.98 -6.05 9.30
CA LYS A 323 11.74 -6.40 7.91
C LYS A 323 11.59 -7.91 7.74
N ILE A 324 10.57 -8.33 7.00
CA ILE A 324 10.37 -9.70 6.58
C ILE A 324 10.68 -9.78 5.10
N GLU A 325 11.75 -10.50 4.78
CA GLU A 325 12.16 -10.73 3.40
C GLU A 325 11.59 -12.04 2.90
N TYR A 326 11.09 -12.02 1.67
CA TYR A 326 10.73 -13.22 0.93
C TYR A 326 11.40 -13.20 -0.42
N ILE A 327 12.18 -14.24 -0.70
CA ILE A 327 12.80 -14.46 -2.01
C ILE A 327 12.24 -15.74 -2.62
N SER A 328 11.91 -15.67 -3.90
CA SER A 328 11.52 -16.83 -4.69
C SER A 328 12.48 -17.01 -5.86
N PHE A 329 12.66 -18.25 -6.29
CA PHE A 329 13.55 -18.63 -7.39
C PHE A 329 12.83 -19.49 -8.41
N HIS A 330 13.10 -19.27 -9.70
CA HIS A 330 12.54 -20.07 -10.80
C HIS A 330 13.37 -19.91 -12.08
N GLU A 331 13.25 -20.83 -13.03
CA GLU A 331 13.76 -20.68 -14.42
C GLU A 331 13.13 -19.47 -15.17
N LYS A 332 11.95 -19.00 -14.75
CA LYS A 332 11.18 -17.94 -15.41
C LYS A 332 10.93 -16.81 -14.41
N TYR A 333 11.27 -15.59 -14.80
CA TYR A 333 11.17 -14.42 -13.93
C TYR A 333 9.74 -14.19 -13.43
N GLU A 334 8.77 -14.31 -14.33
CA GLU A 334 7.36 -14.14 -14.00
C GLU A 334 6.89 -15.11 -12.92
N MET A 335 7.35 -16.36 -12.97
CA MET A 335 6.98 -17.37 -11.98
C MET A 335 7.66 -17.12 -10.63
N ALA A 336 8.95 -16.74 -10.65
CA ALA A 336 9.64 -16.31 -9.43
C ALA A 336 8.89 -15.13 -8.78
N ALA A 337 8.48 -14.14 -9.57
CA ALA A 337 7.75 -12.98 -9.09
C ALA A 337 6.37 -13.33 -8.51
N ILE A 338 5.55 -14.09 -9.23
CA ILE A 338 4.21 -14.49 -8.74
C ILE A 338 4.31 -15.32 -7.46
N ASN A 339 5.27 -16.24 -7.37
CA ASN A 339 5.50 -17.03 -6.17
C ASN A 339 5.97 -16.14 -5.00
N ALA A 340 6.89 -15.19 -5.26
CA ALA A 340 7.34 -14.24 -4.25
C ALA A 340 6.18 -13.36 -3.74
N ILE A 341 5.33 -12.87 -4.64
CA ILE A 341 4.18 -12.03 -4.29
C ILE A 341 3.18 -12.82 -3.44
N THR A 342 2.72 -13.98 -3.93
CA THR A 342 1.65 -14.75 -3.29
C THR A 342 2.10 -15.44 -2.00
N ASN A 343 3.21 -16.18 -2.05
CA ASN A 343 3.72 -16.89 -0.88
C ASN A 343 4.37 -15.91 0.11
N GLY A 344 5.00 -14.84 -0.38
CA GLY A 344 5.57 -13.78 0.47
C GLY A 344 4.51 -13.03 1.26
N LEU A 345 3.40 -12.60 0.63
CA LEU A 345 2.27 -11.99 1.35
C LEU A 345 1.64 -12.97 2.35
N SER A 346 1.43 -14.23 1.95
CA SER A 346 0.87 -15.24 2.84
C SER A 346 1.77 -15.44 4.07
N LYS A 347 3.08 -15.59 3.87
CA LYS A 347 4.07 -15.76 4.95
C LYS A 347 4.14 -14.52 5.84
N PHE A 348 4.18 -13.33 5.23
CA PHE A 348 4.19 -12.06 5.94
C PHE A 348 3.00 -11.97 6.91
N LEU A 349 1.78 -12.12 6.40
CA LEU A 349 0.55 -12.02 7.19
C LEU A 349 0.46 -13.10 8.27
N ASN A 350 0.80 -14.37 7.95
CA ASN A 350 0.86 -15.44 8.94
C ASN A 350 1.94 -15.22 10.02
N THR A 351 2.96 -14.40 9.74
CA THR A 351 4.02 -14.08 10.70
C THR A 351 3.60 -12.95 11.63
N ILE A 352 2.99 -11.88 11.11
CA ILE A 352 2.62 -10.69 11.89
C ILE A 352 1.28 -10.84 12.63
N GLU A 353 0.35 -11.65 12.11
CA GLU A 353 -0.96 -11.89 12.71
C GLU A 353 -1.09 -13.32 13.24
N LYS A 354 -0.10 -13.78 14.01
CA LYS A 354 -0.15 -15.12 14.61
C LYS A 354 -1.34 -15.25 15.55
N ARG A 355 -2.42 -15.85 15.04
CA ARG A 355 -3.60 -16.27 15.81
C ARG A 355 -3.76 -17.78 15.65
N ASN A 356 -3.96 -18.48 16.77
CA ASN A 356 -4.16 -19.93 16.75
C ASN A 356 -5.42 -20.28 15.97
N GLY A 357 -5.31 -21.20 15.00
CA GLY A 357 -6.44 -21.63 14.16
C GLY A 357 -6.71 -20.74 12.93
N TYR A 358 -5.97 -19.64 12.76
CA TYR A 358 -6.12 -18.72 11.63
C TYR A 358 -4.98 -18.91 10.63
N LYS A 359 -5.32 -18.90 9.33
CA LYS A 359 -4.35 -19.01 8.23
C LYS A 359 -4.63 -18.03 7.11
N TRP A 360 -3.66 -17.15 6.85
CA TRP A 360 -3.68 -16.23 5.73
C TRP A 360 -3.26 -16.94 4.44
N VAL A 361 -4.03 -16.72 3.38
CA VAL A 361 -3.80 -17.25 2.03
C VAL A 361 -3.89 -16.10 1.04
N CYS A 362 -2.92 -16.04 0.12
CA CYS A 362 -2.93 -15.14 -1.03
C CYS A 362 -2.77 -15.94 -2.32
N LYS A 363 -3.65 -15.71 -3.31
CA LYS A 363 -3.57 -16.30 -4.66
C LYS A 363 -4.06 -15.32 -5.73
N THR A 364 -3.68 -15.60 -6.98
CA THR A 364 -4.01 -14.77 -8.16
C THR A 364 -5.31 -15.17 -8.85
N SER A 365 -5.95 -16.26 -8.44
CA SER A 365 -7.19 -16.75 -9.05
C SER A 365 -8.19 -17.17 -7.97
N LYS A 366 -9.48 -17.03 -8.27
CA LYS A 366 -10.58 -17.43 -7.38
C LYS A 366 -10.48 -18.90 -6.98
N ASP A 367 -10.26 -19.77 -7.96
CA ASP A 367 -10.29 -21.22 -7.74
C ASP A 367 -9.13 -21.67 -6.85
N GLU A 368 -7.93 -21.14 -7.10
CA GLU A 368 -6.77 -21.42 -6.24
C GLU A 368 -6.95 -20.81 -4.86
N TYR A 369 -7.42 -19.56 -4.77
CA TYR A 369 -7.66 -18.89 -3.51
C TYR A 369 -8.58 -19.72 -2.58
N LEU A 370 -9.73 -20.16 -3.11
CA LEU A 370 -10.68 -20.95 -2.34
C LEU A 370 -10.15 -22.36 -2.03
N LEU A 371 -9.50 -23.03 -2.99
CA LEU A 371 -8.91 -24.36 -2.75
C LEU A 371 -7.84 -24.29 -1.66
N PHE A 372 -6.92 -23.33 -1.72
CA PHE A 372 -5.86 -23.19 -0.73
C PHE A 372 -6.39 -22.70 0.63
N GLY A 373 -7.48 -21.92 0.64
CA GLY A 373 -8.24 -21.63 1.86
C GLY A 373 -8.72 -22.89 2.57
N LEU A 374 -9.36 -23.82 1.84
CA LEU A 374 -9.78 -25.12 2.40
C LEU A 374 -8.59 -26.00 2.82
N ILE A 375 -7.55 -26.08 1.98
CA ILE A 375 -6.33 -26.85 2.26
C ILE A 375 -5.67 -26.37 3.55
N SER A 376 -5.68 -25.07 3.84
CA SER A 376 -5.08 -24.51 5.05
C SER A 376 -5.74 -25.05 6.34
N MET A 377 -6.99 -25.52 6.25
CA MET A 377 -7.78 -26.02 7.39
C MET A 377 -7.67 -27.53 7.60
N LEU A 378 -7.03 -28.26 6.69
CA LEU A 378 -6.79 -29.70 6.84
C LEU A 378 -5.88 -29.99 8.04
N PRO A 379 -6.05 -31.12 8.76
CA PRO A 379 -5.07 -31.57 9.73
C PRO A 379 -3.80 -32.04 9.01
N SER A 380 -2.63 -31.84 9.61
CA SER A 380 -1.39 -32.46 9.12
C SER A 380 -1.28 -33.88 9.66
N THR A 381 -0.68 -34.79 8.90
CA THR A 381 -0.30 -36.12 9.39
C THR A 381 1.21 -36.24 9.46
N ASP A 382 1.76 -37.07 10.33
CA ASP A 382 3.21 -37.31 10.41
C ASP A 382 3.70 -38.38 9.41
N GLU A 383 2.82 -38.84 8.51
CA GLU A 383 3.15 -39.83 7.50
C GLU A 383 4.04 -39.20 6.42
N VAL A 384 5.28 -39.70 6.34
CA VAL A 384 6.29 -39.28 5.35
C VAL A 384 6.56 -40.43 4.39
N TYR A 385 6.75 -40.11 3.12
CA TYR A 385 7.03 -41.06 2.06
C TYR A 385 8.03 -40.48 1.05
N LYS A 386 8.68 -41.34 0.29
CA LYS A 386 9.58 -40.94 -0.80
C LYS A 386 8.79 -40.68 -2.08
N ILE A 387 9.14 -39.63 -2.81
CA ILE A 387 8.50 -39.28 -4.08
C ILE A 387 9.37 -39.78 -5.24
N GLU A 388 8.77 -40.55 -6.14
CA GLU A 388 9.38 -40.88 -7.43
C GLU A 388 9.34 -39.65 -8.33
N THR A 389 10.52 -39.13 -8.69
CA THR A 389 10.74 -37.86 -9.40
C THR A 389 10.75 -38.04 -10.92
N SER A 390 10.28 -37.02 -11.64
CA SER A 390 10.30 -36.98 -13.10
C SER A 390 11.71 -36.76 -13.66
N GLU A 391 11.90 -36.99 -14.96
CA GLU A 391 13.16 -36.69 -15.65
C GLU A 391 13.57 -35.23 -15.49
N ARG A 392 12.62 -34.30 -15.63
CA ARG A 392 12.84 -32.86 -15.46
C ARG A 392 13.38 -32.53 -14.06
N VAL A 393 12.79 -33.13 -13.01
CA VAL A 393 13.25 -32.96 -11.63
C VAL A 393 14.63 -33.57 -11.43
N ASN A 394 14.87 -34.77 -11.97
CA ASN A 394 16.15 -35.46 -11.85
C ASN A 394 17.30 -34.67 -12.46
N LEU A 395 17.10 -33.99 -13.61
CA LEU A 395 18.12 -33.13 -14.20
C LEU A 395 18.58 -32.00 -13.25
N VAL A 396 17.67 -31.43 -12.46
CA VAL A 396 18.00 -30.39 -11.48
C VAL A 396 18.67 -30.98 -10.25
N ILE A 397 18.26 -32.17 -9.82
CA ILE A 397 18.93 -32.93 -8.75
C ILE A 397 20.38 -33.25 -9.15
N ASP A 398 20.59 -33.73 -10.38
CA ASP A 398 21.91 -34.03 -10.92
C ASP A 398 22.78 -32.76 -10.98
N TYR A 399 22.22 -31.62 -11.41
CA TYR A 399 22.92 -30.34 -11.35
C TYR A 399 23.35 -29.96 -9.92
N ILE A 400 22.47 -30.10 -8.93
CA ILE A 400 22.79 -29.81 -7.53
C ILE A 400 23.91 -30.75 -7.04
N LYS A 401 23.84 -32.03 -7.39
CA LYS A 401 24.86 -33.01 -7.03
C LYS A 401 26.21 -32.72 -7.66
N GLU A 402 26.26 -32.43 -8.96
CA GLU A 402 27.49 -32.23 -9.72
C GLU A 402 28.14 -30.86 -9.46
N VAL A 403 27.34 -29.80 -9.33
CA VAL A 403 27.83 -28.41 -9.24
C VAL A 403 27.91 -27.90 -7.81
N ILE A 404 26.96 -28.28 -6.96
CA ILE A 404 26.88 -27.83 -5.57
C ILE A 404 27.51 -28.88 -4.63
N GLY A 405 27.54 -30.15 -5.05
CA GLY A 405 28.12 -31.25 -4.26
C GLY A 405 27.17 -31.81 -3.20
N ILE A 406 25.86 -31.59 -3.32
CA ILE A 406 24.84 -32.07 -2.37
C ILE A 406 24.00 -33.15 -3.05
N ASP A 407 23.98 -34.35 -2.47
CA ASP A 407 23.08 -35.43 -2.91
C ASP A 407 21.75 -35.26 -2.16
N VAL A 408 20.65 -35.09 -2.89
CA VAL A 408 19.34 -34.76 -2.31
C VAL A 408 18.31 -35.87 -2.52
N GLU A 409 17.39 -35.97 -1.58
CA GLU A 409 16.26 -36.90 -1.61
C GLU A 409 14.94 -36.12 -1.44
N VAL A 410 13.93 -36.48 -2.23
CA VAL A 410 12.62 -35.79 -2.23
C VAL A 410 11.59 -36.62 -1.48
N LEU A 411 11.00 -36.01 -0.45
CA LEU A 411 10.00 -36.60 0.42
C LEU A 411 8.69 -35.82 0.36
N GLY A 412 7.59 -36.53 0.57
CA GLY A 412 6.26 -35.97 0.78
C GLY A 412 5.78 -36.26 2.18
N GLN A 413 5.19 -35.27 2.85
CA GLN A 413 4.36 -35.47 4.04
C GLN A 413 2.89 -35.46 3.60
N ASN A 414 2.17 -36.54 3.87
CA ASN A 414 0.76 -36.68 3.48
C ASN A 414 -0.12 -35.73 4.31
N ILE A 415 -0.95 -34.94 3.64
CA ILE A 415 -1.96 -34.09 4.30
C ILE A 415 -3.36 -34.60 3.97
N PHE A 416 -3.59 -34.94 2.70
CA PHE A 416 -4.88 -35.48 2.25
C PHE A 416 -4.69 -36.41 1.05
N GLN A 417 -4.87 -37.71 1.28
CA GLN A 417 -4.92 -38.76 0.26
C GLN A 417 -3.75 -38.73 -0.75
N TYR A 418 -2.57 -38.26 -0.34
CA TYR A 418 -1.41 -38.03 -1.21
C TYR A 418 -1.63 -37.01 -2.35
N GLU A 419 -2.76 -36.31 -2.37
CA GLU A 419 -3.09 -35.25 -3.33
C GLU A 419 -2.68 -33.88 -2.79
N VAL A 420 -2.90 -33.66 -1.49
CA VAL A 420 -2.36 -32.50 -0.76
C VAL A 420 -1.20 -32.97 0.08
N VAL A 421 -0.04 -32.34 -0.11
CA VAL A 421 1.21 -32.78 0.49
C VAL A 421 2.04 -31.58 0.94
N LYS A 422 2.99 -31.80 1.84
CA LYS A 422 4.15 -30.89 1.96
C LYS A 422 5.35 -31.58 1.35
N ILE A 423 6.12 -30.85 0.55
CA ILE A 423 7.35 -31.34 -0.05
C ILE A 423 8.51 -31.00 0.88
N MET A 424 9.36 -32.00 1.13
CA MET A 424 10.62 -31.84 1.85
C MET A 424 11.75 -32.32 0.95
N ILE A 425 12.84 -31.54 0.86
CA ILE A 425 14.07 -31.94 0.18
C ILE A 425 15.15 -32.06 1.23
N CYS A 426 15.72 -33.25 1.36
CA CYS A 426 16.70 -33.59 2.38
C CYS A 426 18.06 -33.87 1.75
N ASP A 427 19.14 -33.59 2.48
CA ASP A 427 20.45 -34.17 2.15
C ASP A 427 20.39 -35.67 2.43
N LYS A 428 20.71 -36.47 1.42
CA LYS A 428 20.64 -37.94 1.47
C LYS A 428 21.63 -38.54 2.46
N ASN A 429 22.79 -37.89 2.67
CA ASN A 429 23.84 -38.41 3.54
C ASN A 429 23.52 -38.15 5.02
N SER A 430 23.00 -36.96 5.32
CA SER A 430 22.75 -36.54 6.70
C SER A 430 21.29 -36.75 7.14
N GLY A 431 20.34 -36.72 6.21
CA GLY A 431 18.90 -36.71 6.46
C GLY A 431 18.35 -35.34 6.86
N TYR A 432 19.17 -34.28 6.84
CA TYR A 432 18.70 -32.93 7.19
C TYR A 432 17.82 -32.33 6.10
N VAL A 433 16.72 -31.70 6.52
CA VAL A 433 15.79 -31.02 5.62
C VAL A 433 16.39 -29.69 5.18
N ILE A 434 16.70 -29.58 3.89
CA ILE A 434 17.26 -28.37 3.27
C ILE A 434 16.13 -27.42 2.86
N PHE A 435 15.00 -27.97 2.43
CA PHE A 435 13.81 -27.22 2.02
C PHE A 435 12.55 -27.93 2.51
N GLU A 436 11.59 -27.17 3.03
CA GLU A 436 10.24 -27.62 3.37
C GLU A 436 9.24 -26.61 2.77
N SER A 437 8.30 -27.10 1.98
CA SER A 437 7.26 -26.28 1.39
C SER A 437 6.06 -26.10 2.33
N ASP A 438 5.22 -25.12 2.01
CA ASP A 438 3.84 -25.11 2.47
C ASP A 438 3.04 -26.27 1.82
N ARG A 439 1.77 -26.40 2.20
CA ARG A 439 0.87 -27.41 1.62
C ARG A 439 0.66 -27.13 0.13
N THR A 440 0.84 -28.13 -0.71
CA THR A 440 0.75 -28.02 -2.16
C THR A 440 -0.09 -29.13 -2.79
N VAL A 441 -0.60 -28.85 -3.99
CA VAL A 441 -1.27 -29.80 -4.90
C VAL A 441 -0.48 -30.00 -6.20
N ASP A 442 0.42 -29.07 -6.53
CA ASP A 442 1.25 -29.08 -7.74
C ASP A 442 2.64 -29.61 -7.36
N GLN A 443 2.72 -30.93 -7.12
CA GLN A 443 3.89 -31.56 -6.49
C GLN A 443 5.17 -31.35 -7.28
N GLU A 444 5.16 -31.58 -8.59
CA GLU A 444 6.35 -31.44 -9.45
C GLU A 444 6.90 -30.01 -9.43
N GLU A 445 6.05 -29.01 -9.63
CA GLU A 445 6.46 -27.60 -9.62
C GLU A 445 6.96 -27.16 -8.23
N THR A 446 6.38 -27.69 -7.15
CA THR A 446 6.85 -27.39 -5.78
C THR A 446 8.20 -28.05 -5.47
N ILE A 447 8.46 -29.25 -6.01
CA ILE A 447 9.78 -29.89 -5.93
C ILE A 447 10.80 -29.04 -6.68
N LEU A 448 10.49 -28.60 -7.89
CA LEU A 448 11.37 -27.72 -8.67
C LEU A 448 11.63 -26.39 -7.96
N GLU A 449 10.61 -25.74 -7.39
CA GLU A 449 10.78 -24.54 -6.56
C GLU A 449 11.78 -24.78 -5.41
N GLY A 450 11.65 -25.91 -4.72
CA GLY A 450 12.58 -26.29 -3.65
C GLY A 450 14.01 -26.48 -4.15
N LEU A 451 14.20 -27.14 -5.29
CA LEU A 451 15.53 -27.34 -5.89
C LEU A 451 16.14 -26.01 -6.37
N TYR A 452 15.34 -25.13 -6.99
CA TYR A 452 15.79 -23.77 -7.36
C TYR A 452 16.14 -22.94 -6.14
N HIS A 453 15.42 -23.11 -5.02
CA HIS A 453 15.77 -22.46 -3.77
C HIS A 453 17.13 -22.93 -3.23
N ILE A 454 17.49 -24.22 -3.40
CA ILE A 454 18.82 -24.74 -3.02
C ILE A 454 19.90 -24.09 -3.90
N ILE A 455 19.70 -24.06 -5.22
CA ILE A 455 20.62 -23.41 -6.16
C ILE A 455 20.77 -21.92 -5.83
N GLY A 456 19.66 -21.22 -5.60
CA GLY A 456 19.64 -19.79 -5.29
C GLY A 456 20.34 -19.46 -3.97
N ASN A 457 20.12 -20.26 -2.93
CA ASN A 457 20.81 -20.10 -1.65
C ASN A 457 22.32 -20.30 -1.78
N TYR A 458 22.73 -21.38 -2.46
CA TYR A 458 24.15 -21.64 -2.71
C TYR A 458 24.81 -20.49 -3.46
N GLN A 459 24.15 -19.98 -4.51
CA GLN A 459 24.64 -18.85 -5.28
C GLN A 459 24.75 -17.58 -4.44
N ASN A 460 23.86 -17.36 -3.48
CA ASN A 460 23.92 -16.19 -2.60
C ASN A 460 24.78 -16.39 -1.34
N GLY A 461 25.45 -17.54 -1.19
CA GLY A 461 26.26 -17.85 -0.02
C GLY A 461 25.46 -17.99 1.28
N ILE A 462 24.16 -18.26 1.19
CA ILE A 462 23.26 -18.40 2.33
C ILE A 462 23.43 -19.81 2.90
N LYS A 463 24.07 -19.92 4.06
CA LYS A 463 24.16 -21.17 4.82
C LYS A 463 22.90 -21.34 5.67
N LYS A 464 22.12 -22.39 5.44
CA LYS A 464 20.97 -22.73 6.31
C LYS A 464 21.44 -23.42 7.59
N HIS A 465 20.68 -23.22 8.66
CA HIS A 465 20.80 -23.97 9.91
C HIS A 465 20.08 -25.33 9.79
N GLU A 466 20.74 -26.38 10.27
CA GLU A 466 20.27 -27.78 10.21
C GLU A 466 19.37 -28.11 11.40
N ASP A 467 18.09 -27.72 11.34
CA ASP A 467 17.21 -27.83 12.52
C ASP A 467 16.31 -29.08 12.55
N LYS A 468 16.08 -29.72 11.39
CA LYS A 468 15.13 -30.85 11.24
C LYS A 468 15.76 -32.00 10.46
N ARG A 469 15.70 -33.21 11.02
CA ARG A 469 16.25 -34.44 10.42
C ARG A 469 15.14 -35.46 10.14
N CYS A 470 15.12 -36.04 8.95
CA CYS A 470 14.22 -37.11 8.54
C CYS A 470 14.95 -38.47 8.55
N VAL A 471 14.24 -39.52 8.95
CA VAL A 471 14.70 -40.91 8.77
C VAL A 471 14.37 -41.33 7.34
N LEU A 472 15.38 -41.70 6.57
CA LEU A 472 15.23 -42.02 5.14
C LEU A 472 15.02 -43.52 4.88
N ASP A 473 15.22 -44.36 5.89
CA ASP A 473 15.13 -45.81 5.76
C ASP A 473 13.68 -46.32 5.74
N ASN A 474 13.40 -47.30 4.87
CA ASN A 474 12.12 -48.01 4.77
C ASN A 474 10.89 -47.13 4.44
N LEU A 475 11.10 -46.00 3.76
CA LEU A 475 10.00 -45.16 3.30
C LEU A 475 9.31 -45.77 2.06
N ASN A 476 7.98 -45.82 2.08
CA ASN A 476 7.19 -46.17 0.90
C ASN A 476 7.46 -45.15 -0.22
N THR A 477 7.56 -45.63 -1.45
CA THR A 477 7.75 -44.76 -2.63
C THR A 477 6.43 -44.56 -3.34
N ILE A 478 6.09 -43.30 -3.65
CA ILE A 478 4.85 -42.91 -4.31
C ILE A 478 5.17 -42.03 -5.52
N LYS A 479 4.44 -42.23 -6.62
CA LYS A 479 4.53 -41.38 -7.81
C LYS A 479 3.85 -40.04 -7.63
N ILE A 480 4.38 -39.02 -8.31
CA ILE A 480 3.71 -37.72 -8.42
C ILE A 480 2.27 -37.91 -8.92
N LYS A 481 1.31 -37.31 -8.20
CA LYS A 481 -0.10 -37.32 -8.59
C LYS A 481 -0.44 -36.09 -9.42
N ASN A 482 -1.10 -36.31 -10.56
CA ASN A 482 -1.76 -35.26 -11.31
C ASN A 482 -3.15 -35.02 -10.70
N VAL A 483 -3.27 -33.92 -9.96
CA VAL A 483 -4.48 -33.61 -9.19
C VAL A 483 -5.44 -32.75 -10.01
N ASN A 484 -6.68 -33.21 -10.18
CA ASN A 484 -7.74 -32.35 -10.68
C ASN A 484 -8.22 -31.42 -9.56
N LYS A 485 -7.84 -30.14 -9.63
CA LYS A 485 -8.15 -29.12 -8.60
C LYS A 485 -9.64 -28.98 -8.30
N LYS A 486 -10.53 -29.19 -9.29
CA LYS A 486 -11.98 -29.11 -9.09
C LYS A 486 -12.49 -30.30 -8.26
N THR A 487 -12.13 -31.51 -8.66
CA THR A 487 -12.51 -32.74 -7.94
C THR A 487 -11.90 -32.75 -6.53
N LEU A 488 -10.65 -32.31 -6.38
CA LEU A 488 -10.03 -32.20 -5.06
C LEU A 488 -10.79 -31.24 -4.15
N LYS A 489 -11.21 -30.07 -4.66
CA LYS A 489 -11.98 -29.10 -3.89
C LYS A 489 -13.28 -29.72 -3.36
N GLU A 490 -14.00 -30.45 -4.21
CA GLU A 490 -15.23 -31.17 -3.84
C GLU A 490 -14.95 -32.24 -2.76
N ASN A 491 -13.88 -33.02 -2.92
CA ASN A 491 -13.48 -34.04 -1.95
C ASN A 491 -13.11 -33.46 -0.57
N ILE A 492 -12.34 -32.37 -0.56
CA ILE A 492 -11.99 -31.66 0.69
C ILE A 492 -13.24 -31.08 1.34
N GLN A 493 -14.13 -30.48 0.56
CA GLN A 493 -15.38 -29.92 1.09
C GLN A 493 -16.25 -31.01 1.72
N ASN A 494 -16.41 -32.15 1.04
CA ASN A 494 -17.15 -33.29 1.58
C ASN A 494 -16.54 -33.80 2.89
N PHE A 495 -15.21 -33.98 2.93
CA PHE A 495 -14.49 -34.37 4.13
C PHE A 495 -14.68 -33.41 5.31
N LEU A 496 -14.68 -32.09 5.05
CA LEU A 496 -14.92 -31.08 6.08
C LEU A 496 -16.38 -31.09 6.55
N ASN A 497 -17.33 -31.23 5.63
CA ASN A 497 -18.77 -31.29 5.91
C ASN A 497 -19.13 -32.52 6.74
N GLU A 498 -18.60 -33.70 6.41
CA GLU A 498 -18.79 -34.95 7.17
C GLU A 498 -18.32 -34.81 8.63
N ARG A 499 -17.32 -33.96 8.86
CA ARG A 499 -16.77 -33.67 10.19
C ARG A 499 -17.39 -32.44 10.86
N GLN A 500 -18.41 -31.85 10.23
CA GLN A 500 -19.09 -30.63 10.71
C GLN A 500 -18.12 -29.45 10.94
N ILE A 501 -17.01 -29.40 10.19
CA ILE A 501 -16.06 -28.30 10.26
C ILE A 501 -16.56 -27.18 9.35
N LEU A 502 -17.06 -26.12 9.96
CA LEU A 502 -17.44 -24.91 9.26
C LEU A 502 -16.24 -23.95 9.19
N ILE A 503 -15.97 -23.41 8.01
CA ILE A 503 -14.85 -22.50 7.77
C ILE A 503 -15.38 -21.08 7.60
N LYS A 504 -14.76 -20.13 8.28
CA LYS A 504 -14.97 -18.70 8.11
C LYS A 504 -13.80 -18.09 7.34
N GLU A 505 -14.12 -17.20 6.41
CA GLU A 505 -13.16 -16.32 5.75
C GLU A 505 -13.27 -14.91 6.36
N GLU A 506 -12.14 -14.32 6.68
CA GLU A 506 -11.99 -12.90 7.04
C GLU A 506 -11.07 -12.23 6.04
N ILE A 507 -11.40 -11.01 5.64
CA ILE A 507 -10.70 -10.33 4.55
C ILE A 507 -9.73 -9.32 5.12
N TRP A 508 -8.56 -9.18 4.49
CA TRP A 508 -7.59 -8.20 4.93
C TRP A 508 -8.09 -6.78 4.67
N CYS A 509 -7.82 -5.85 5.60
CA CYS A 509 -8.26 -4.45 5.46
C CYS A 509 -7.65 -3.74 4.23
N TYR A 510 -6.55 -4.24 3.67
CA TYR A 510 -5.97 -3.68 2.44
C TYR A 510 -6.42 -4.41 1.15
N GLN A 511 -7.32 -5.38 1.25
CA GLN A 511 -7.71 -6.24 0.12
C GLN A 511 -8.09 -5.44 -1.14
N ASN A 512 -8.82 -4.33 -1.01
CA ASN A 512 -9.23 -3.52 -2.17
C ASN A 512 -8.05 -2.96 -2.99
N ILE A 513 -6.92 -2.70 -2.35
CA ILE A 513 -5.75 -2.20 -3.05
C ILE A 513 -5.09 -3.34 -3.82
N PHE A 514 -4.98 -4.50 -3.18
CA PHE A 514 -4.39 -5.72 -3.75
C PHE A 514 -5.27 -6.39 -4.81
N GLU A 515 -6.59 -6.22 -4.73
CA GLU A 515 -7.54 -6.72 -5.74
C GLU A 515 -7.29 -6.08 -7.11
N LYS A 516 -6.82 -4.83 -7.17
CA LYS A 516 -6.40 -4.17 -8.43
C LYS A 516 -5.22 -4.86 -9.11
N ALA A 517 -4.36 -5.52 -8.34
CA ALA A 517 -3.29 -6.38 -8.86
C ALA A 517 -3.73 -7.85 -9.01
N GLN A 518 -5.04 -8.12 -8.89
CA GLN A 518 -5.60 -9.46 -8.91
C GLN A 518 -5.04 -10.38 -7.81
N LEU A 519 -4.84 -9.83 -6.61
CA LEU A 519 -4.43 -10.61 -5.46
C LEU A 519 -5.62 -10.77 -4.52
N TYR A 520 -6.06 -12.02 -4.36
CA TYR A 520 -7.10 -12.41 -3.42
C TYR A 520 -6.43 -12.86 -2.12
N ILE A 521 -6.59 -12.05 -1.07
CA ILE A 521 -5.96 -12.23 0.24
C ILE A 521 -7.06 -12.39 1.30
N GLY A 522 -6.99 -13.44 2.10
CA GLY A 522 -7.89 -13.61 3.22
C GLY A 522 -7.40 -14.63 4.24
N CYS A 523 -8.00 -14.57 5.41
CA CYS A 523 -7.72 -15.39 6.56
C CYS A 523 -8.82 -16.42 6.75
N PHE A 524 -8.44 -17.69 6.79
CA PHE A 524 -9.36 -18.80 6.99
C PHE A 524 -9.23 -19.32 8.43
N SER A 525 -10.36 -19.59 9.07
CA SER A 525 -10.41 -20.20 10.41
C SER A 525 -11.63 -21.12 10.53
N ARG A 526 -11.64 -21.97 11.57
CA ARG A 526 -12.81 -22.80 11.89
C ARG A 526 -13.78 -22.00 12.77
N LEU A 527 -15.07 -22.10 12.49
CA LEU A 527 -16.11 -21.54 13.36
C LEU A 527 -16.05 -22.23 14.73
N GLY A 528 -15.87 -21.43 15.78
CA GLY A 528 -15.64 -21.90 17.16
C GLY A 528 -14.20 -21.77 17.67
N ASP A 529 -13.21 -21.54 16.79
CA ASP A 529 -11.81 -21.23 17.18
C ASP A 529 -11.62 -19.75 17.56
N SER A 530 -12.62 -18.90 17.29
CA SER A 530 -12.66 -17.53 17.81
C SER A 530 -12.79 -17.57 19.32
N ASN A 531 -11.84 -16.96 20.03
CA ASN A 531 -11.90 -16.74 21.48
C ASN A 531 -13.14 -15.90 21.86
N GLU A 532 -14.33 -16.51 21.91
CA GLU A 532 -15.45 -16.09 22.75
C GLU A 532 -15.15 -16.57 24.19
N LYS A 533 -14.10 -16.00 24.78
CA LYS A 533 -13.92 -15.99 26.23
C LYS A 533 -13.83 -14.54 26.69
N THR A 534 -14.99 -13.88 26.71
CA THR A 534 -15.55 -13.14 27.87
C THR A 534 -16.77 -12.34 27.42
N ILE A 535 -17.93 -13.00 27.30
CA ILE A 535 -19.17 -12.47 27.87
C ILE A 535 -19.88 -13.68 28.49
N LYS A 536 -19.61 -13.93 29.77
CA LYS A 536 -20.54 -14.63 30.64
C LYS A 536 -20.69 -13.83 31.92
N ASN A 537 -21.96 -13.49 32.15
CA ASN A 537 -22.60 -12.77 33.25
C ASN A 537 -22.58 -11.26 33.15
#